data_AF-F0IWC3-F1
#
_entry.id   AF-F0IWC3-F1
#
_cell.length_a   1.000
_cell.length_b   1.000
_cell.length_c   1.000
_cell.angle_alpha   90.00
_cell.angle_beta   90.00
_cell.angle_gamma   90.00
#
_symmetry.space_group_name_H-M   'P 1'
#
loop_
_entity.id
_entity.type
_entity.pdbx_description
1 polymer ?
#
loop_
_entity_poly.entity_id
_entity_poly.type
_entity_poly.pdbx_seq_one_letter_code
_entity_poly.pdbx_strand_id
1 'polypeptide(L)'
;MEKQINEKVMEIALSVHKTIPVAWENLFINITLAFDGGEVYYFFNEEVKSDYIYNLYIPKKYELPNSEFRENERRTFKLAWELREIFKNEEQAL
;
A
#
# COMPACT_ATOMS: atom_id res chain seq x y z
N MET A 1 20.77 -4.64 -2.54
CA MET A 1 19.82 -3.85 -3.32
C MET A 1 18.59 -4.64 -3.79
N GLU A 2 18.64 -5.41 -4.89
CA GLU A 2 17.43 -6.05 -5.45
C GLU A 2 16.65 -6.91 -4.44
N LYS A 3 17.35 -7.73 -3.65
CA LYS A 3 16.72 -8.53 -2.59
C LYS A 3 15.98 -7.67 -1.55
N GLN A 4 16.57 -6.57 -1.10
CA GLN A 4 15.97 -5.67 -0.11
C GLN A 4 14.79 -4.90 -0.70
N ILE A 5 14.88 -4.49 -1.96
CA ILE A 5 13.77 -3.87 -2.71
C ILE A 5 12.61 -4.86 -2.81
N ASN A 6 12.88 -6.09 -3.25
CA ASN A 6 11.86 -7.13 -3.39
C ASN A 6 11.21 -7.48 -2.04
N GLU A 7 11.99 -7.54 -0.96
CA GLU A 7 11.49 -7.73 0.40
C GLU A 7 10.56 -6.58 0.82
N LYS A 8 10.94 -5.32 0.59
CA LYS A 8 10.08 -4.15 0.89
C LYS A 8 8.83 -4.10 0.02
N VAL A 9 8.94 -4.37 -1.27
CA VAL A 9 7.78 -4.42 -2.18
C VAL A 9 6.79 -5.50 -1.73
N MET A 10 7.29 -6.67 -1.34
CA MET A 10 6.46 -7.76 -0.80
C MET A 10 5.79 -7.36 0.52
N GLU A 11 6.50 -6.71 1.44
CA GLU A 11 5.91 -6.25 2.69
C GLU A 11 4.80 -5.22 2.49
N ILE A 12 4.97 -4.30 1.53
CA ILE A 12 3.92 -3.33 1.15
C ILE A 12 2.71 -4.06 0.60
N ALA A 13 2.92 -4.99 -0.36
CA ALA A 13 1.83 -5.78 -0.94
C ALA A 13 1.07 -6.59 0.12
N LEU A 14 1.78 -7.22 1.06
CA LEU A 14 1.19 -7.97 2.18
C LEU A 14 0.42 -7.06 3.15
N SER A 15 0.90 -5.83 3.41
CA SER A 15 0.21 -4.86 4.26
C SER A 15 -1.11 -4.40 3.62
N VAL A 16 -1.10 -4.13 2.31
CA VAL A 16 -2.32 -3.81 1.56
C VAL A 16 -3.27 -5.00 1.53
N HIS A 17 -2.78 -6.21 1.24
CA HIS A 17 -3.59 -7.43 1.25
C HIS A 17 -4.31 -7.65 2.59
N LYS A 18 -3.63 -7.44 3.73
CA LYS A 18 -4.23 -7.54 5.07
C LYS A 18 -5.31 -6.49 5.36
N THR A 19 -5.30 -5.37 4.63
CA THR A 19 -6.26 -4.28 4.82
C THR A 19 -7.56 -4.52 4.05
N ILE A 20 -7.52 -5.32 2.98
CA ILE A 20 -8.69 -5.66 2.17
C ILE A 20 -9.42 -6.84 2.85
N PRO A 21 -10.67 -6.67 3.32
CA PRO A 21 -11.36 -7.67 4.14
C PRO A 21 -12.05 -8.78 3.33
N VAL A 22 -11.80 -8.83 2.02
CA VAL A 22 -12.48 -9.70 1.07
C VAL A 22 -11.48 -10.27 0.09
N ALA A 23 -11.82 -11.41 -0.53
CA ALA A 23 -11.06 -11.91 -1.67
C ALA A 23 -11.14 -10.94 -2.85
N TRP A 24 -10.04 -10.79 -3.58
CA TRP A 24 -9.89 -9.87 -4.70
C TRP A 24 -9.15 -10.54 -5.85
N GLU A 25 -9.46 -10.12 -7.07
CA GLU A 25 -8.86 -10.68 -8.28
C GLU A 25 -7.70 -9.82 -8.80
N ASN A 26 -7.90 -8.51 -8.90
CA ASN A 26 -6.88 -7.55 -9.31
C ASN A 26 -6.63 -6.53 -8.20
N LEU A 27 -5.36 -6.16 -8.02
CA LEU A 27 -4.91 -5.16 -7.08
C LEU A 27 -3.88 -4.24 -7.73
N PHE A 28 -4.12 -2.94 -7.66
CA PHE A 28 -3.23 -1.89 -8.15
C PHE A 28 -2.80 -1.00 -7.00
N ILE A 29 -1.52 -1.03 -6.65
CA ILE A 29 -0.94 -0.21 -5.58
C ILE A 29 -0.15 0.93 -6.20
N ASN A 30 -0.51 2.16 -5.84
CA ASN A 30 0.17 3.37 -6.27
C ASN A 30 0.91 3.97 -5.08
N ILE A 31 2.19 4.27 -5.29
CA ILE A 31 3.07 4.88 -4.29
C ILE A 31 3.65 6.13 -4.92
N THR A 32 3.29 7.29 -4.38
CA THR A 32 3.83 8.59 -4.80
C THR A 32 4.44 9.27 -3.59
N LEU A 33 5.76 9.46 -3.58
CA LEU A 33 6.48 10.08 -2.46
C LEU A 33 7.29 11.28 -2.96
N ALA A 34 7.06 12.43 -2.33
CA ALA A 34 7.80 13.67 -2.49
C ALA A 34 8.75 13.88 -1.30
N PHE A 35 9.45 15.01 -1.27
CA PHE A 35 10.41 15.32 -0.21
C PHE A 35 9.75 15.64 1.15
N ASP A 36 8.52 16.18 1.13
CA ASP A 36 7.75 16.65 2.29
C ASP A 36 6.49 15.82 2.58
N GLY A 37 6.24 14.77 1.79
CA GLY A 37 5.05 13.95 1.96
C GLY A 37 4.82 12.98 0.82
N GLY A 38 3.58 12.56 0.64
CA GLY A 38 3.19 11.63 -0.40
C GLY A 38 1.91 10.90 -0.07
N GLU A 39 1.57 9.94 -0.91
CA GLU A 39 0.38 9.12 -0.78
C GLU A 39 0.69 7.68 -1.19
N VAL A 40 0.10 6.74 -0.45
CA VAL A 40 -0.04 5.36 -0.88
C VAL A 40 -1.53 5.08 -0.96
N TYR A 41 -2.00 4.69 -2.14
CA TYR A 41 -3.40 4.37 -2.38
C TYR A 41 -3.51 3.18 -3.33
N TYR A 42 -4.66 2.52 -3.33
CA TYR A 42 -4.85 1.33 -4.13
C TYR A 42 -6.28 1.16 -4.59
N PHE A 43 -6.41 0.45 -5.72
CA PHE A 43 -7.67 -0.01 -6.29
C PHE A 43 -7.67 -1.53 -6.31
N PHE A 44 -8.80 -2.12 -5.95
CA PHE A 44 -9.01 -3.56 -6.05
C PHE A 44 -10.43 -3.87 -6.51
N ASN A 45 -10.64 -5.02 -7.12
CA ASN A 45 -11.99 -5.53 -7.39
C ASN A 45 -12.21 -6.81 -6.57
N GLU A 46 -13.42 -6.96 -6.04
CA GLU A 46 -13.86 -8.22 -5.44
C GLU A 46 -13.89 -9.32 -6.52
N GLU A 47 -13.67 -10.58 -6.14
CA GLU A 47 -13.84 -11.70 -7.07
C GLU A 47 -15.20 -11.63 -7.77
N VAL A 48 -15.23 -11.92 -9.08
CA VAL A 48 -16.44 -11.93 -9.93
C VAL A 48 -17.03 -10.54 -10.24
N LYS A 49 -16.54 -9.45 -9.62
CA LYS A 49 -16.99 -8.08 -9.91
C LYS A 49 -15.96 -7.32 -10.73
N SER A 50 -16.40 -6.57 -11.75
CA SER A 50 -15.51 -5.74 -12.57
C SER A 50 -15.19 -4.38 -11.93
N ASP A 51 -15.98 -3.94 -10.96
CA ASP A 51 -15.89 -2.59 -10.42
C ASP A 51 -14.72 -2.47 -9.44
N TYR A 52 -13.85 -1.50 -9.70
CA TYR A 52 -12.74 -1.16 -8.83
C TYR A 52 -13.19 -0.31 -7.64
N ILE A 53 -12.69 -0.68 -6.47
CA ILE A 53 -12.93 -0.04 -5.19
C ILE A 53 -11.65 0.68 -4.78
N TYR A 54 -11.75 2.00 -4.60
CA TYR A 54 -10.68 2.80 -4.03
C TYR A 54 -10.56 2.53 -2.53
N ASN A 55 -9.33 2.37 -2.02
CA ASN A 55 -9.03 1.97 -0.64
C ASN A 55 -9.78 2.78 0.42
N LEU A 56 -9.93 4.10 0.23
CA LEU A 56 -10.62 4.94 1.23
C LEU A 56 -12.12 4.61 1.40
N TYR A 57 -12.73 3.84 0.49
CA TYR A 57 -14.10 3.34 0.66
C TYR A 57 -14.21 2.08 1.50
N ILE A 58 -13.10 1.39 1.80
CA ILE A 58 -13.08 0.13 2.56
C ILE A 58 -13.85 0.26 3.89
N PRO A 59 -13.58 1.27 4.76
CA PRO A 59 -14.27 1.35 6.05
C PRO A 59 -15.78 1.47 5.93
N LYS A 60 -16.24 2.29 4.97
CA LYS A 60 -17.67 2.50 4.75
C LYS A 60 -18.34 1.29 4.11
N LYS A 61 -17.67 0.65 3.15
CA LYS A 61 -18.24 -0.45 2.36
C LYS A 61 -18.35 -1.75 3.16
N TYR A 62 -17.38 -2.02 4.04
CA TYR A 62 -17.31 -3.26 4.82
C TYR A 62 -17.54 -3.03 6.32
N GLU A 63 -18.06 -1.87 6.69
CA GLU A 63 -18.40 -1.53 8.09
C GLU A 63 -17.22 -1.70 9.07
N LEU A 64 -16.00 -1.39 8.62
CA LEU A 64 -14.79 -1.53 9.44
C LEU A 64 -14.51 -0.27 10.28
N PRO A 65 -13.92 -0.42 11.48
CA PRO A 65 -13.48 0.72 12.28
C PRO A 65 -12.47 1.59 11.52
N ASN A 66 -12.81 2.87 11.34
CA ASN A 66 -11.90 3.85 10.71
C ASN A 66 -10.53 3.96 11.40
N SER A 67 -10.45 3.69 12.70
CA SER A 67 -9.19 3.68 13.46
C SER A 67 -8.26 2.56 13.01
N GLU A 68 -8.78 1.35 12.87
CA GLU A 68 -8.02 0.17 12.45
C GLU A 68 -7.54 0.32 11.01
N PHE A 69 -8.43 0.75 10.11
CA PHE A 69 -8.06 1.06 8.74
C PHE A 69 -6.93 2.09 8.66
N ARG A 70 -7.06 3.22 9.36
CA ARG A 70 -6.01 4.27 9.36
C ARG A 70 -4.68 3.80 9.94
N GLU A 71 -4.70 2.87 10.89
CA GLU A 71 -3.46 2.29 11.41
C GLU A 71 -2.74 1.46 10.34
N ASN A 72 -3.49 0.65 9.59
CA ASN A 72 -2.95 -0.13 8.47
C ASN A 72 -2.43 0.76 7.34
N GLU A 73 -3.13 1.85 7.00
CA GLU A 73 -2.67 2.82 6.00
C GLU A 73 -1.35 3.49 6.43
N ARG A 74 -1.24 3.90 7.71
CA ARG A 74 0.02 4.46 8.26
C ARG A 74 1.17 3.45 8.21
N ARG A 75 0.90 2.18 8.52
CA ARG A 75 1.89 1.10 8.43
C ARG A 75 2.39 0.94 6.99
N THR A 76 1.46 0.91 6.04
CA THR A 76 1.77 0.79 4.61
C THR A 76 2.57 1.98 4.10
N PHE A 77 2.18 3.20 4.48
CA PHE A 77 2.94 4.42 4.15
C PHE A 77 4.37 4.37 4.69
N LYS A 78 4.55 3.92 5.94
CA LYS A 78 5.88 3.77 6.53
C LYS A 78 6.76 2.81 5.72
N LEU A 79 6.22 1.67 5.30
CA LEU A 79 6.94 0.70 4.47
C LEU A 79 7.34 1.28 3.11
N ALA A 80 6.44 2.05 2.48
CA ALA A 80 6.75 2.76 1.24
C ALA A 80 7.86 3.82 1.44
N TRP A 81 7.84 4.52 2.57
CA TRP A 81 8.91 5.47 2.92
C TRP A 81 10.26 4.77 3.12
N GLU A 82 10.28 3.63 3.81
CA GLU A 82 11.48 2.81 3.95
C GLU A 82 12.02 2.35 2.59
N LEU A 83 11.15 1.95 1.66
CA LEU A 83 11.53 1.63 0.28
C LEU A 83 12.20 2.82 -0.43
N ARG A 84 11.66 4.04 -0.26
CA ARG A 84 12.28 5.27 -0.81
C ARG A 84 13.67 5.51 -0.24
N GLU A 85 13.87 5.34 1.06
CA GLU A 85 15.19 5.56 1.68
C GLU A 85 16.23 4.53 1.20
N ILE A 86 15.82 3.30 0.86
CA ILE A 86 16.71 2.33 0.19
C ILE A 86 17.21 2.89 -1.14
N PHE A 87 16.33 3.45 -1.97
CA PHE A 87 16.74 4.05 -3.25
C PHE A 87 17.64 5.29 -3.06
N LYS A 88 17.29 6.17 -2.11
CA LYS A 88 18.03 7.42 -1.85
C LYS A 88 19.46 7.17 -1.35
N ASN A 89 19.65 6.21 -0.45
CA ASN A 89 20.98 5.90 0.08
C ASN A 89 21.92 5.34 -1.00
N GLU A 90 21.37 4.71 -2.03
CA GLU A 90 22.14 4.21 -3.19
C GLU A 90 22.53 5.36 -4.15
N GLU A 91 21.65 6.35 -4.39
CA GLU A 91 21.99 7.53 -5.21
C GLU A 91 23.14 8.37 -4.62
N GLN A 92 23.35 8.31 -3.30
CA GLN A 92 24.44 9.03 -2.63
C GLN A 92 25.75 8.23 -2.54
N ALA A 93 25.74 6.95 -2.91
CA ALA A 93 26.90 6.06 -2.87
C ALA A 93 27.64 5.93 -4.22
N LEU A 94 27.12 6.57 -5.27
CA LEU A 94 27.70 6.71 -6.61
C LEU A 94 28.40 8.06 -6.77
#